data_AF-A0A1I0AB13-F1
#
_entry.id   AF-A0A1I0AB13-F1
#
_cell.length_a   1.000
_cell.length_b   1.000
_cell.length_c   1.000
_cell.angle_alpha   90.00
_cell.angle_beta   90.00
_cell.angle_gamma   90.00
#
_symmetry.space_group_name_H-M   'P 1'
#
loop_
_entity.id
_entity.type
_entity.pdbx_description
1 polymer ?
#
loop_
_entity_poly.entity_id
_entity_poly.type
_entity_poly.pdbx_seq_one_letter_code
_entity_poly.pdbx_strand_id
1 'polypeptide(L)' 'MNAIITLLLLFILVGYLISLIVSGKDTSGLKFMLLGLSFILVGGIIAVDDNSDLGGLEYLFVFVGLLFSVVGFGKKN' A
#
# COMPACT_ATOMS: atom_id res chain seq x y z
N MET A 1 15.38 3.66 14.72
CA MET A 1 15.62 3.56 13.26
C MET A 1 15.75 4.98 12.73
N ASN A 2 16.76 5.30 11.92
CA ASN A 2 16.92 6.67 11.41
C ASN A 2 15.71 7.00 10.52
N ALA A 3 14.98 8.09 10.78
CA ALA A 3 13.76 8.44 10.03
C ALA A 3 13.99 8.49 8.50
N ILE A 4 15.22 8.83 8.11
CA ILE A 4 15.69 8.82 6.73
C ILE A 4 15.62 7.41 6.11
N ILE A 5 16.02 6.38 6.85
CA ILE A 5 15.99 4.98 6.39
C ILE A 5 14.54 4.51 6.23
N THR A 6 13.68 4.86 7.18
CA THR A 6 12.25 4.54 7.14
C THR A 6 11.56 5.15 5.92
N LEU A 7 11.84 6.44 5.65
CA LEU A 7 11.29 7.16 4.50
C LEU A 7 11.79 6.57 3.17
N LEU A 8 13.06 6.16 3.12
CA LEU A 8 13.68 5.58 1.93
C LEU A 8 13.08 4.20 1.59
N LEU A 9 12.82 3.37 2.60
CA LEU A 9 12.07 2.11 2.45
C LEU A 9 10.66 2.34 1.93
N LEU A 10 9.96 3.37 2.42
CA LEU A 10 8.62 3.72 1.97
C LEU A 10 8.62 4.13 0.49
N PHE A 11 9.59 4.97 0.07
CA PHE A 11 9.72 5.37 -1.34
C PHE A 11 10.03 4.20 -2.27
N ILE A 12 10.87 3.26 -1.84
CA ILE A 12 11.16 2.05 -2.61
C ILE A 12 9.89 1.19 -2.74
N LEU A 13 9.13 1.02 -1.66
CA LEU A 13 7.89 0.26 -1.67
C LEU A 13 6.86 0.90 -2.62
N VAL A 14 6.61 2.19 -2.48
CA VAL A 14 5.68 2.93 -3.33
C VAL A 14 6.14 2.92 -4.80
N GLY A 15 7.42 3.14 -5.06
CA GLY A 15 8.00 3.10 -6.40
C GLY A 15 7.91 1.71 -7.05
N TYR A 16 8.16 0.65 -6.29
CA TYR A 16 7.97 -0.73 -6.73
C TYR A 16 6.51 -1.02 -7.08
N LEU A 17 5.58 -0.58 -6.23
CA LEU A 17 4.16 -0.80 -6.46
C LEU A 17 3.64 0.01 -7.67
N ILE A 18 4.09 1.25 -7.87
CA ILE A 18 3.80 2.04 -9.07
C ILE A 18 4.35 1.34 -10.32
N SER A 19 5.57 0.80 -10.25
CA SER A 19 6.15 0.02 -11.35
C SER A 19 5.29 -1.20 -11.69
N LEU A 20 4.66 -1.86 -10.71
CA LEU A 20 3.71 -2.96 -10.95
C LEU A 20 2.40 -2.49 -11.62
N ILE A 21 1.93 -1.28 -11.32
CA ILE A 21 0.77 -0.67 -12.03
C ILE A 21 1.14 -0.39 -13.48
N VAL A 22 2.27 0.29 -13.70
CA VAL A 22 2.69 0.83 -14.99
C VAL A 22 3.19 -0.25 -15.94
N SER A 23 3.78 -1.33 -15.42
CA SER A 23 4.37 -2.40 -16.24
C SER A 23 3.35 -3.19 -17.07
N GLY A 24 2.05 -2.90 -16.98
CA GLY A 24 1.05 -3.35 -17.96
C GLY A 24 0.88 -4.87 -18.10
N LYS A 25 1.54 -5.67 -17.25
CA LYS A 25 1.35 -7.12 -17.22
C LYS A 25 -0.13 -7.40 -16.95
N ASP A 26 -0.65 -8.47 -17.53
CA ASP A 26 -2.01 -9.02 -17.35
C ASP A 26 -2.26 -9.49 -15.91
N THR A 27 -2.01 -8.61 -14.94
CA THR A 27 -2.36 -8.78 -13.56
C THR A 27 -3.85 -8.49 -13.47
N SER A 28 -4.64 -9.53 -13.18
CA SER A 28 -6.08 -9.42 -12.93
C SER A 28 -6.37 -8.28 -11.96
N GLY A 29 -7.31 -7.39 -12.32
CA GLY A 29 -7.72 -6.25 -11.51
C GLY A 29 -8.15 -6.67 -10.10
N LEU A 30 -8.81 -7.83 -9.99
CA LEU A 30 -9.16 -8.45 -8.70
C LEU A 30 -7.95 -8.70 -7.79
N LYS A 31 -6.85 -9.24 -8.33
CA LYS A 31 -5.62 -9.47 -7.52
C LYS A 31 -5.03 -8.14 -7.02
N PHE A 32 -5.15 -7.11 -7.84
CA PHE A 32 -4.69 -5.77 -7.51
C PHE A 32 -5.55 -5.11 -6.43
N MET A 33 -6.87 -5.31 -6.52
CA MET A 33 -7.83 -4.86 -5.53
C MET A 33 -7.60 -5.54 -4.17
N LEU A 34 -7.38 -6.86 -4.18
CA LEU A 34 -7.08 -7.64 -2.98
C LEU A 34 -5.75 -7.25 -2.33
N LEU A 35 -4.75 -6.87 -3.13
CA LEU A 35 -3.50 -6.30 -2.61
C LEU A 35 -3.77 -5.01 -1.85
N GLY A 36 -4.54 -4.09 -2.44
CA GLY A 36 -4.92 -2.84 -1.79
C GLY A 36 -5.69 -3.05 -0.47
N LEU A 37 -6.65 -3.96 -0.47
CA LEU A 37 -7.38 -4.37 0.74
C LEU A 37 -6.45 -4.95 1.82
N SER A 38 -5.46 -5.75 1.44
CA SER A 38 -4.47 -6.28 2.37
C SER A 38 -3.64 -5.16 3.03
N PHE A 39 -3.25 -4.15 2.26
CA PHE A 39 -2.56 -2.96 2.78
C PHE A 39 -3.45 -2.15 3.75
N ILE A 40 -4.74 -1.98 3.45
CA ILE A 40 -5.69 -1.31 4.34
C ILE A 40 -5.82 -2.08 5.66
N LEU A 41 -5.95 -3.40 5.60
CA LEU A 41 -6.09 -4.22 6.80
C LEU A 41 -4.84 -4.16 7.68
N VAL A 42 -3.65 -4.34 7.09
CA VAL A 42 -2.39 -4.27 7.84
C VAL A 42 -2.19 -2.86 8.41
N GLY A 43 -2.33 -1.81 7.60
CA GLY A 43 -2.18 -0.43 8.06
C GLY A 43 -3.21 -0.05 9.13
N GLY A 44 -4.46 -0.51 8.97
CA GLY A 44 -5.53 -0.24 9.92
C GLY A 44 -5.35 -0.95 11.26
N ILE A 45 -4.86 -2.19 11.27
CA ILE A 45 -4.55 -2.91 12.51
C ILE A 45 -3.43 -2.19 13.28
N ILE A 46 -2.38 -1.78 12.57
CA ILE A 46 -1.26 -1.05 13.19
C ILE A 46 -1.74 0.31 13.72
N ALA A 47 -2.59 1.03 12.97
CA ALA A 47 -3.12 2.34 13.39
C ALA A 47 -3.99 2.30 14.66
N VAL A 48 -4.61 1.15 14.96
CA VAL A 48 -5.50 0.98 16.12
C VAL A 48 -4.74 0.37 17.32
N ASP A 49 -3.57 -0.22 17.11
CA ASP A 49 -2.76 -0.80 18.17
C ASP A 49 -1.84 0.25 18.80
N ASP A 50 -2.16 0.67 20.04
CA ASP A 50 -1.39 1.66 20.80
C ASP A 50 0.06 1.24 21.09
N ASN A 51 0.39 -0.07 20.98
CA ASN A 51 1.76 -0.56 21.11
C ASN A 51 2.56 -0.49 19.80
N SER A 52 1.89 -0.26 18.67
CA SER A 52 2.48 -0.27 17.33
C SER A 52 2.40 1.12 16.70
N ASP A 53 3.25 2.05 17.20
CA ASP A 53 3.34 3.42 16.68
C ASP A 53 4.52 3.59 15.71
N LEU A 54 4.18 3.81 14.44
CA LEU A 54 5.04 4.20 13.32
C LEU A 54 4.99 5.72 13.05
N GLY A 55 4.41 6.52 13.94
CA GLY A 55 4.43 7.98 13.89
C GLY A 55 3.52 8.57 12.81
N GLY A 56 2.38 7.93 12.54
CA GLY A 56 1.39 8.37 11.54
C GLY A 56 1.59 7.75 10.14
N LEU A 57 2.58 6.88 9.95
CA LEU A 57 2.82 6.16 8.69
C LEU A 57 1.77 5.07 8.42
N GLU A 58 1.07 4.60 9.44
CA GLU A 58 -0.01 3.61 9.35
C GLU A 58 -1.14 4.12 8.46
N TYR A 59 -1.48 5.41 8.63
CA TYR A 59 -2.50 6.07 7.83
C TYR A 59 -2.08 6.22 6.36
N LEU A 60 -0.78 6.40 6.09
CA LEU A 60 -0.24 6.37 4.73
C LEU A 60 -0.34 4.97 4.13
N PHE A 61 -0.08 3.93 4.91
CA PHE A 61 -0.29 2.53 4.49
C PHE A 61 -1.75 2.27 4.09
N VAL A 62 -2.70 2.74 4.90
CA VAL A 62 -4.14 2.65 4.61
C VAL A 62 -4.49 3.42 3.32
N PHE A 63 -3.99 4.64 3.18
CA PHE A 63 -4.26 5.48 2.02
C PHE A 63 -3.72 4.88 0.72
N VAL A 64 -2.49 4.37 0.76
CA VAL A 64 -1.86 3.67 -0.37
C VAL A 64 -2.68 2.42 -0.73
N GLY A 65 -3.06 1.62 0.26
CA GLY A 65 -3.92 0.45 0.06
C GLY A 65 -5.26 0.80 -0.61
N LEU A 66 -5.85 1.94 -0.25
CA LEU A 66 -7.08 2.43 -0.87
C LEU A 66 -6.88 2.80 -2.35
N LEU A 67 -5.77 3.46 -2.71
CA LEU A 67 -5.43 3.72 -4.10
C LEU A 67 -5.28 2.42 -4.91
N PHE A 68 -4.59 1.42 -4.35
CA PHE A 68 -4.46 0.09 -4.99
C PHE A 68 -5.83 -0.59 -5.19
N SER A 69 -6.71 -0.50 -4.20
CA SER A 69 -8.06 -1.06 -4.27
C SER A 69 -8.89 -0.42 -5.39
N VAL A 70 -8.89 0.91 -5.46
CA VAL A 70 -9.62 1.68 -6.49
C VAL A 70 -9.06 1.44 -7.88
N VAL A 71 -7.74 1.43 -8.04
CA VAL A 71 -7.08 1.14 -9.33
C VAL A 71 -7.38 -0.29 -9.79
N GLY A 72 -7.35 -1.25 -8.86
CA GLY A 72 -7.69 -2.64 -9.14
C GLY A 72 -9.15 -2.82 -9.58
N PHE A 73 -10.07 -2.10 -8.92
CA PHE A 73 -11.49 -2.10 -9.28
C PHE A 73 -11.75 -1.52 -10.68
N GLY A 74 -11.04 -0.46 -11.06
CA GLY A 74 -11.15 0.16 -12.38
C GLY A 74 -10.49 -0.62 -13.52
N LYS A 75 -9.68 -1.63 -13.22
CA LYS A 75 -9.00 -2.44 -14.24
C LYS A 75 -9.98 -3.47 -14.81
N LYS A 76 -10.13 -3.47 -16.14
CA LYS A 76 -10.89 -4.48 -16.88
C LYS A 76 -10.25 -5.85 -16.61
N ASN A 77 -11.03 -6.78 -16.06
CA ASN A 77 -10.59 -8.16 -15.81
C ASN A 77 -10.54 -8.98 -17.11
#